data_AF-A0A6G0EDH9-F1
#
_entry.id   AF-A0A6G0EDH9-F1
#
_cell.length_a   1.000
_cell.length_b   1.000
_cell.length_c   1.000
_cell.angle_alpha   90.00
_cell.angle_beta   90.00
_cell.angle_gamma   90.00
#
_symmetry.space_group_name_H-M   'P 1'
#
loop_
_entity.id
_entity.type
_entity.pdbx_description
1 polymer ?
#
loop_
_entity_poly.entity_id
_entity_poly.type
_entity_poly.pdbx_seq_one_letter_code
_entity_poly.pdbx_strand_id
1 'polypeptide(L)'
;MDISNLVEREFPTVTPETRVSKLQGMFQETGTKAIVVVDDGEYLGIVTLRQMNVTHRDPDAKARSILWHPAKVDRDEDVRRVARLILASRSEVLPVFDDEELVGTVSTDRVLEAVQQFLGVLTVEDVYSDSLVTVGQDSTFGEALNAFRENGITHLPVAEDGDVVGVVSLTDILDFTTRAMDKPSGGSSGGFDVSSGGSSPGFRSAGGMGDRAGELERMLDLPVVDVMSAPVATVLPNDGLDDAVEQMLDDGVSSLIVVQENAPAGIVTKSDVLEALTWTGESRLPVQITNVELLDDISRDEVVAMVEGFADKYGGLTILEANVYLHEHDEKLRGTPLIMARIRLFTDKGHFVGTGEGYGASHALHLARNIVERQLLEGKTHDETKKPPSDPDEYWSKVFGWWLTAPPRRR
;
A
#
# COMPACT_ATOMS: atom_id res chain seq x y z
N MET A 1 10.28 -4.15 -20.83
CA MET A 1 9.03 -3.99 -21.58
C MET A 1 8.46 -2.69 -21.10
N ASP A 2 8.20 -1.72 -21.97
CA ASP A 2 7.64 -0.44 -21.53
C ASP A 2 6.12 -0.51 -21.28
N ILE A 3 5.59 0.47 -20.56
CA ILE A 3 4.17 0.55 -20.21
C ILE A 3 3.30 1.27 -21.24
N SER A 4 3.78 1.64 -22.43
CA SER A 4 3.03 2.52 -23.35
C SER A 4 1.66 1.94 -23.76
N ASN A 5 1.53 0.62 -23.82
CA ASN A 5 0.27 -0.08 -24.13
C ASN A 5 -0.57 -0.43 -22.88
N LEU A 6 -0.04 -0.14 -21.68
CA LEU A 6 -0.69 -0.43 -20.40
C LEU A 6 -1.43 0.78 -19.84
N VAL A 7 -1.15 1.97 -20.38
CA VAL A 7 -1.74 3.24 -19.94
C VAL A 7 -3.26 3.26 -20.16
N GLU A 8 -3.99 3.39 -19.07
CA GLU A 8 -5.44 3.61 -19.04
C GLU A 8 -5.72 5.11 -19.19
N ARG A 9 -6.36 5.49 -20.30
CA ARG A 9 -6.69 6.90 -20.60
C ARG A 9 -8.05 7.32 -20.08
N GLU A 10 -8.91 6.34 -19.79
CA GLU A 10 -10.21 6.57 -19.16
C GLU A 10 -10.07 6.25 -17.68
N PHE A 11 -10.02 7.30 -16.86
CA PHE A 11 -9.92 7.19 -15.41
C PHE A 11 -10.83 8.22 -14.74
N PRO A 12 -11.44 7.89 -13.60
CA PRO A 12 -12.31 8.81 -12.90
C PRO A 12 -11.54 10.05 -12.43
N THR A 13 -12.02 11.24 -12.80
CA THR A 13 -11.43 12.53 -12.39
C THR A 13 -12.41 13.38 -11.60
N VAL A 14 -11.90 14.12 -10.62
CA VAL A 14 -12.66 15.03 -9.77
C VAL A 14 -11.88 16.29 -9.46
N THR A 15 -12.58 17.36 -9.06
CA THR A 15 -11.94 18.60 -8.60
C THR A 15 -11.53 18.50 -7.13
N PRO A 16 -10.54 19.29 -6.65
CA PRO A 16 -10.15 19.33 -5.24
C PRO A 16 -11.30 19.69 -4.29
N GLU A 17 -12.35 20.35 -4.80
CA GLU A 17 -13.53 20.76 -4.04
C GLU A 17 -14.60 19.68 -3.90
N THR A 18 -14.40 18.54 -4.57
CA THR A 18 -15.35 17.41 -4.54
C THR A 18 -15.46 16.84 -3.14
N ARG A 19 -16.70 16.64 -2.66
CA ARG A 19 -16.96 16.11 -1.32
C ARG A 19 -16.58 14.65 -1.21
N VAL A 20 -16.07 14.26 -0.04
CA VAL A 20 -15.72 12.87 0.30
C VAL A 20 -16.90 11.93 0.07
N SER A 21 -18.12 12.29 0.48
CA SER A 21 -19.34 11.51 0.22
C SER A 21 -19.56 11.17 -1.26
N LYS A 22 -19.23 12.08 -2.18
CA LYS A 22 -19.32 11.83 -3.62
C LYS A 22 -18.23 10.85 -4.09
N LEU A 23 -17.02 10.97 -3.56
CA LEU A 23 -15.92 10.04 -3.86
C LEU A 23 -16.28 8.62 -3.41
N GLN A 24 -16.87 8.48 -2.22
CA GLN A 24 -17.34 7.19 -1.70
C GLN A 24 -18.36 6.55 -2.65
N GLY A 25 -19.36 7.31 -3.09
CA GLY A 25 -20.33 6.83 -4.08
C GLY A 25 -19.67 6.40 -5.39
N MET A 26 -18.68 7.15 -5.89
CA MET A 26 -17.94 6.78 -7.09
C MET A 26 -17.18 5.46 -6.93
N PHE A 27 -16.51 5.24 -5.79
CA PHE A 27 -15.84 3.97 -5.50
C PHE A 27 -16.84 2.80 -5.50
N GLN A 28 -17.99 2.97 -4.86
CA GLN A 28 -19.03 1.93 -4.78
C GLN A 28 -19.71 1.64 -6.13
N GLU A 29 -19.97 2.67 -6.94
CA GLU A 29 -20.67 2.54 -8.22
C GLU A 29 -19.78 2.00 -9.34
N THR A 30 -18.51 2.40 -9.36
CA THR A 30 -17.58 2.09 -10.46
C THR A 30 -16.63 0.94 -10.15
N GLY A 31 -16.43 0.61 -8.86
CA GLY A 31 -15.39 -0.34 -8.44
C GLY A 31 -13.96 0.14 -8.73
N THR A 32 -13.76 1.43 -9.03
CA THR A 32 -12.43 1.97 -9.35
C THR A 32 -11.48 1.84 -8.15
N LYS A 33 -10.19 1.62 -8.42
CA LYS A 33 -9.15 1.53 -7.37
C LYS A 33 -8.63 2.90 -6.95
N ALA A 34 -8.72 3.89 -7.84
CA ALA A 34 -8.31 5.25 -7.58
C ALA A 34 -9.18 6.26 -8.34
N ILE A 35 -9.23 7.48 -7.82
CA ILE A 35 -9.83 8.66 -8.44
C ILE A 35 -8.75 9.71 -8.52
N VAL A 36 -8.50 10.23 -9.72
CA VAL A 36 -7.51 11.27 -9.95
C VAL A 36 -8.12 12.64 -9.63
N VAL A 37 -7.37 13.48 -8.92
CA VAL A 37 -7.79 14.83 -8.58
C VAL A 37 -7.03 15.84 -9.43
N VAL A 38 -7.78 16.65 -10.15
CA VAL A 38 -7.27 17.66 -11.09
C VAL A 38 -7.90 19.00 -10.77
N ASP A 39 -7.11 20.08 -10.83
CA ASP A 39 -7.58 21.46 -10.66
C ASP A 39 -7.15 22.30 -11.85
N ASP A 40 -8.10 22.91 -12.56
CA ASP A 40 -7.85 23.70 -13.78
C ASP A 40 -6.92 23.03 -14.82
N GLY A 41 -6.93 21.69 -14.89
CA GLY A 41 -6.10 20.89 -15.81
C GLY A 41 -4.77 20.43 -15.21
N GLU A 42 -4.40 20.87 -14.00
CA GLU A 42 -3.21 20.45 -13.29
C GLU A 42 -3.48 19.23 -12.40
N TYR A 43 -2.64 18.20 -12.50
CA TYR A 43 -2.70 17.04 -11.61
C TYR A 43 -2.29 17.44 -10.19
N LEU A 44 -3.18 17.21 -9.23
CA LEU A 44 -2.91 17.44 -7.81
C LEU A 44 -2.53 16.16 -7.07
N GLY A 45 -3.09 15.02 -7.44
CA GLY A 45 -2.90 13.76 -6.70
C GLY A 45 -3.96 12.73 -7.05
N ILE A 46 -3.99 11.64 -6.29
CA ILE A 46 -5.06 10.65 -6.34
C ILE A 46 -5.73 10.48 -4.98
N VAL A 47 -6.93 9.92 -4.99
CA VAL A 47 -7.61 9.36 -3.83
C VAL A 47 -7.83 7.88 -4.12
N THR A 48 -7.56 7.02 -3.13
CA THR A 48 -7.87 5.58 -3.17
C THR A 48 -8.83 5.25 -2.02
N LEU A 49 -9.41 4.05 -2.04
CA LEU A 49 -10.22 3.53 -0.94
C LEU A 49 -9.51 3.65 0.41
N ARG A 50 -8.18 3.49 0.44
CA ARG A 50 -7.39 3.64 1.68
C ARG A 50 -7.52 5.02 2.31
N GLN A 51 -7.55 6.10 1.53
CA GLN A 51 -7.76 7.44 2.09
C GLN A 51 -9.21 7.59 2.54
N MET A 52 -10.18 7.02 1.84
CA MET A 52 -11.60 7.10 2.25
C MET A 52 -11.85 6.54 3.64
N ASN A 53 -11.06 5.55 4.05
CA ASN A 53 -11.29 4.75 5.25
C ASN A 53 -10.62 5.25 6.53
N VAL A 54 -10.02 6.45 6.52
CA VAL A 54 -9.65 7.13 7.77
C VAL A 54 -10.94 7.65 8.43
N THR A 55 -11.59 6.78 9.18
CA THR A 55 -12.86 7.04 9.86
C THR A 55 -12.75 8.26 10.76
N HIS A 56 -13.76 9.13 10.72
CA HIS A 56 -13.78 10.56 11.14
C HIS A 56 -13.43 11.58 10.07
N ARG A 57 -13.66 11.26 8.80
CA ARG A 57 -13.75 12.34 7.80
C ARG A 57 -15.17 12.85 7.76
N ASP A 58 -15.28 14.15 8.00
CA ASP A 58 -16.49 14.90 7.72
C ASP A 58 -16.95 14.54 6.29
N PRO A 59 -18.15 14.00 6.08
CA PRO A 59 -18.65 13.68 4.74
C PRO A 59 -18.70 14.92 3.82
N ASP A 60 -18.65 16.12 4.41
CA ASP A 60 -18.53 17.41 3.74
C ASP A 60 -17.08 17.87 3.53
N ALA A 61 -16.09 17.13 4.07
CA ALA A 61 -14.68 17.32 3.73
C ALA A 61 -14.48 17.17 2.22
N LYS A 62 -13.39 17.76 1.74
CA LYS A 62 -13.10 17.89 0.31
C LYS A 62 -11.94 17.00 -0.10
N ALA A 63 -11.90 16.59 -1.37
CA ALA A 63 -10.87 15.76 -1.97
C ALA A 63 -9.46 16.28 -1.64
N ARG A 64 -9.25 17.60 -1.68
CA ARG A 64 -7.96 18.23 -1.33
C ARG A 64 -7.40 17.90 0.05
N SER A 65 -8.25 17.59 1.03
CA SER A 65 -7.81 17.23 2.40
C SER A 65 -7.34 15.79 2.52
N ILE A 66 -7.51 15.00 1.45
CA ILE A 66 -7.31 13.56 1.45
C ILE A 66 -6.45 13.08 0.28
N LEU A 67 -5.77 14.02 -0.39
CA LEU A 67 -4.90 13.75 -1.51
C LEU A 67 -3.72 12.87 -1.11
N TRP A 68 -3.43 11.90 -1.96
CA TRP A 68 -2.22 11.11 -1.95
C TRP A 68 -1.40 11.40 -3.19
N HIS A 69 -0.07 11.45 -3.02
CA HIS A 69 0.88 11.75 -4.08
C HIS A 69 1.73 10.49 -4.32
N PRO A 70 1.21 9.51 -5.10
CA PRO A 70 1.99 8.35 -5.49
C PRO A 70 3.14 8.77 -6.41
N ALA A 71 4.08 7.84 -6.63
CA ALA A 71 5.12 8.03 -7.62
C ALA A 71 4.52 8.26 -9.01
N LYS A 72 5.09 9.21 -9.75
CA LYS A 72 4.77 9.45 -11.16
C LYS A 72 5.61 8.51 -12.02
N VAL A 73 5.04 8.04 -13.12
CA VAL A 73 5.74 7.20 -14.09
C VAL A 73 5.63 7.82 -15.48
N ASP A 74 6.69 7.73 -16.27
CA ASP A 74 6.67 8.15 -17.67
C ASP A 74 5.96 7.10 -18.53
N ARG A 75 5.33 7.51 -19.63
CA ARG A 75 4.57 6.63 -20.55
C ARG A 75 5.41 5.49 -21.16
N ASP A 76 6.72 5.62 -21.19
CA ASP A 76 7.68 4.66 -21.71
C ASP A 76 8.51 3.98 -20.60
N GLU A 77 8.10 4.14 -19.34
CA GLU A 77 8.73 3.52 -18.18
C GLU A 77 8.72 1.98 -18.27
N ASP A 78 9.76 1.33 -17.74
CA ASP A 78 9.85 -0.13 -17.75
C ASP A 78 8.87 -0.77 -16.75
N VAL A 79 8.16 -1.81 -17.19
CA VAL A 79 7.15 -2.52 -16.38
C VAL A 79 7.69 -3.01 -15.04
N ARG A 80 8.98 -3.41 -14.95
CA ARG A 80 9.58 -3.85 -13.67
C ARG A 80 9.83 -2.66 -12.75
N ARG A 81 10.12 -1.48 -13.30
CA ARG A 81 10.22 -0.24 -12.53
C ARG A 81 8.84 0.17 -12.02
N VAL A 82 7.80 0.07 -12.84
CA VAL A 82 6.41 0.30 -12.41
C VAL A 82 6.01 -0.65 -11.30
N ALA A 83 6.29 -1.96 -11.42
CA ALA A 83 6.04 -2.95 -10.35
C ALA A 83 6.73 -2.54 -9.04
N ARG A 84 8.01 -2.14 -9.09
CA ARG A 84 8.73 -1.62 -7.90
C ARG A 84 8.06 -0.39 -7.29
N LEU A 85 7.57 0.54 -8.11
CA LEU A 85 6.91 1.75 -7.64
C LEU A 85 5.53 1.47 -7.03
N ILE A 86 4.79 0.50 -7.57
CA ILE A 86 3.52 0.03 -7.00
C ILE A 86 3.76 -0.56 -5.61
N LEU A 87 4.72 -1.48 -5.48
CA LEU A 87 5.10 -2.11 -4.22
C LEU A 87 5.59 -1.07 -3.20
N ALA A 88 6.46 -0.15 -3.63
CA ALA A 88 7.01 0.92 -2.81
C ALA A 88 5.94 1.88 -2.26
N SER A 89 5.07 2.35 -3.15
CA SER A 89 4.06 3.35 -2.80
C SER A 89 2.86 2.74 -2.07
N ARG A 90 2.75 1.40 -2.05
CA ARG A 90 1.58 0.65 -1.60
C ARG A 90 0.29 1.20 -2.22
N SER A 91 0.39 1.55 -3.51
CA SER A 91 -0.68 2.10 -4.33
C SER A 91 -0.90 1.18 -5.51
N GLU A 92 -2.11 0.66 -5.68
CA GLU A 92 -2.46 -0.21 -6.81
C GLU A 92 -2.58 0.55 -8.14
N VAL A 93 -2.52 1.88 -8.10
CA VAL A 93 -2.62 2.75 -9.28
C VAL A 93 -1.54 3.82 -9.21
N LEU A 94 -0.82 4.02 -10.31
CA LEU A 94 0.15 5.11 -10.50
C LEU A 94 -0.28 6.03 -11.65
N PRO A 95 -0.13 7.35 -11.51
CA PRO A 95 -0.37 8.30 -12.58
C PRO A 95 0.76 8.27 -13.62
N VAL A 96 0.39 8.25 -14.89
CA VAL A 96 1.30 8.20 -16.04
C VAL A 96 1.38 9.57 -16.69
N PHE A 97 2.60 10.04 -16.94
CA PHE A 97 2.90 11.33 -17.54
C PHE A 97 3.60 11.17 -18.90
N ASP A 98 3.38 12.16 -19.76
CA ASP A 98 4.22 12.44 -20.93
C ASP A 98 4.79 13.84 -20.70
N ASP A 99 6.08 13.90 -20.37
CA ASP A 99 6.72 15.08 -19.78
C ASP A 99 6.01 15.57 -18.49
N GLU A 100 5.29 16.69 -18.56
CA GLU A 100 4.56 17.28 -17.42
C GLU A 100 3.05 17.04 -17.49
N GLU A 101 2.56 16.48 -18.60
CA GLU A 101 1.13 16.27 -18.83
C GLU A 101 0.68 14.90 -18.35
N LEU A 102 -0.37 14.86 -17.52
CA LEU A 102 -0.99 13.60 -17.12
C LEU A 102 -1.71 12.99 -18.33
N VAL A 103 -1.25 11.83 -18.79
CA VAL A 103 -1.83 11.13 -19.95
C VAL A 103 -2.69 9.93 -19.56
N GLY A 104 -2.56 9.42 -18.34
CA GLY A 104 -3.29 8.23 -17.91
C GLY A 104 -2.96 7.72 -16.51
N THR A 105 -3.42 6.51 -16.23
CA THR A 105 -3.01 5.72 -15.07
C THR A 105 -2.51 4.35 -15.50
N VAL A 106 -1.73 3.70 -14.64
CA VAL A 106 -1.38 2.29 -14.78
C VAL A 106 -1.69 1.59 -13.45
N SER A 107 -2.44 0.50 -13.52
CA SER A 107 -2.84 -0.28 -12.35
C SER A 107 -2.05 -1.59 -12.22
N THR A 108 -2.06 -2.17 -11.02
CA THR A 108 -1.50 -3.50 -10.75
C THR A 108 -2.05 -4.54 -11.73
N ASP A 109 -3.35 -4.52 -11.99
CA ASP A 109 -3.99 -5.51 -12.86
C ASP A 109 -3.47 -5.40 -14.29
N ARG A 110 -3.30 -4.17 -14.82
CA ARG A 110 -2.74 -3.93 -16.16
C ARG A 110 -1.28 -4.38 -16.27
N VAL A 111 -0.50 -4.22 -15.19
CA VAL A 111 0.87 -4.74 -15.12
C VAL A 111 0.86 -6.27 -15.18
N LEU A 112 0.01 -6.92 -14.39
CA LEU A 112 -0.10 -8.38 -14.33
C LEU A 112 -0.60 -8.97 -15.66
N GLU A 113 -1.63 -8.40 -16.28
CA GLU A 113 -2.09 -8.76 -17.63
C GLU A 113 -0.94 -8.75 -18.66
N ALA A 114 -0.09 -7.73 -18.60
CA ALA A 114 1.02 -7.57 -19.55
C ALA A 114 2.08 -8.65 -19.40
N VAL A 115 2.33 -9.08 -18.16
CA VAL A 115 3.41 -10.02 -17.83
C VAL A 115 2.95 -11.47 -17.76
N GLN A 116 1.63 -11.72 -17.67
CA GLN A 116 1.03 -13.04 -17.42
C GLN A 116 1.64 -14.14 -18.28
N GLN A 117 1.69 -13.95 -19.60
CA GLN A 117 2.24 -14.94 -20.55
C GLN A 117 3.71 -15.32 -20.32
N PHE A 118 4.46 -14.50 -19.57
CA PHE A 118 5.87 -14.75 -19.25
C PHE A 118 6.05 -15.43 -17.89
N LEU A 119 4.98 -15.59 -17.10
CA LEU A 119 5.03 -16.16 -15.76
C LEU A 119 4.95 -17.69 -15.76
N GLY A 120 4.56 -18.35 -16.85
CA GLY A 120 4.44 -19.81 -16.93
C GLY A 120 5.77 -20.60 -16.83
N VAL A 121 6.90 -19.90 -16.66
CA VAL A 121 8.18 -20.51 -16.30
C VAL A 121 8.35 -20.70 -14.78
N LEU A 122 7.54 -19.99 -13.99
CA LEU A 122 7.46 -20.09 -12.54
C LEU A 122 6.19 -20.86 -12.16
N THR A 123 6.25 -21.46 -10.98
CA THR A 123 5.14 -22.12 -10.32
C THR A 123 4.71 -21.31 -9.12
N VAL A 124 3.53 -21.63 -8.57
CA VAL A 124 3.06 -21.00 -7.33
C VAL A 124 4.06 -21.22 -6.18
N GLU A 125 4.69 -22.39 -6.10
CA GLU A 125 5.72 -22.73 -5.09
C GLU A 125 6.95 -21.84 -5.10
N ASP A 126 7.25 -21.20 -6.22
CA ASP A 126 8.38 -20.28 -6.31
C ASP A 126 8.11 -18.94 -5.60
N VAL A 127 6.84 -18.59 -5.35
CA VAL A 127 6.41 -17.23 -4.97
C VAL A 127 5.55 -17.16 -3.71
N TYR A 128 4.78 -18.21 -3.38
CA TYR A 128 3.82 -18.13 -2.27
C TYR A 128 4.49 -17.97 -0.90
N SER A 129 3.77 -17.35 0.04
CA SER A 129 4.16 -17.25 1.45
C SER A 129 3.60 -18.41 2.28
N ASP A 130 4.46 -19.15 2.97
CA ASP A 130 4.11 -20.32 3.81
C ASP A 130 3.67 -19.93 5.24
N SER A 131 3.94 -18.69 5.66
CA SER A 131 3.60 -18.17 6.99
C SER A 131 2.12 -17.75 7.08
N LEU A 132 1.22 -18.72 7.09
CA LEU A 132 -0.22 -18.47 7.19
C LEU A 132 -0.64 -18.08 8.62
N VAL A 133 -1.23 -16.90 8.73
CA VAL A 133 -1.99 -16.49 9.91
C VAL A 133 -3.46 -16.64 9.58
N THR A 134 -4.15 -17.54 10.26
CA THR A 134 -5.57 -17.87 10.00
C THR A 134 -6.47 -17.42 11.14
N VAL A 135 -7.73 -17.14 10.84
CA VAL A 135 -8.80 -16.91 11.83
C VAL A 135 -9.89 -17.98 11.69
N GLY A 136 -10.66 -18.20 12.75
CA GLY A 136 -11.83 -19.07 12.69
C GLY A 136 -13.02 -18.36 12.05
N GLN A 137 -13.97 -19.10 11.48
CA GLN A 137 -15.18 -18.48 10.92
C GLN A 137 -16.05 -17.77 11.97
N ASP A 138 -16.01 -18.27 13.22
CA ASP A 138 -16.68 -17.67 14.38
C ASP A 138 -15.83 -16.59 15.06
N SER A 139 -14.60 -16.36 14.61
CA SER A 139 -13.80 -15.24 15.09
C SER A 139 -14.52 -13.94 14.78
N THR A 140 -14.40 -12.98 15.68
CA THR A 140 -15.03 -11.68 15.52
C THR A 140 -14.26 -10.80 14.53
N PHE A 141 -14.96 -9.86 13.93
CA PHE A 141 -14.39 -8.85 13.05
C PHE A 141 -13.28 -8.03 13.74
N GLY A 142 -13.44 -7.74 15.05
CA GLY A 142 -12.41 -7.11 15.86
C GLY A 142 -11.15 -7.96 16.04
N GLU A 143 -11.29 -9.27 16.16
CA GLU A 143 -10.15 -10.20 16.20
C GLU A 143 -9.42 -10.26 14.86
N ALA A 144 -10.14 -10.29 13.74
CA ALA A 144 -9.53 -10.22 12.41
C ALA A 144 -8.75 -8.92 12.18
N LEU A 145 -9.30 -7.78 12.60
CA LEU A 145 -8.61 -6.49 12.57
C LEU A 145 -7.34 -6.47 13.42
N ASN A 146 -7.40 -7.07 14.61
CA ASN A 146 -6.22 -7.21 15.46
C ASN A 146 -5.16 -8.09 14.79
N ALA A 147 -5.56 -9.21 14.17
CA ALA A 147 -4.66 -10.11 13.46
C ALA A 147 -3.98 -9.41 12.26
N PHE A 148 -4.69 -8.58 11.49
CA PHE A 148 -4.08 -7.75 10.45
C PHE A 148 -3.00 -6.82 11.01
N ARG A 149 -3.31 -6.14 12.11
CA ARG A 149 -2.39 -5.19 12.76
C ARG A 149 -1.14 -5.87 13.30
N GLU A 150 -1.32 -6.90 14.13
CA GLU A 150 -0.23 -7.57 14.84
C GLU A 150 0.74 -8.26 13.88
N ASN A 151 0.23 -8.80 12.77
CA ASN A 151 1.03 -9.55 11.81
C ASN A 151 1.46 -8.72 10.60
N GLY A 152 0.97 -7.48 10.46
CA GLY A 152 1.35 -6.61 9.34
C GLY A 152 0.82 -7.08 7.97
N ILE A 153 -0.23 -7.91 7.96
CA ILE A 153 -0.79 -8.56 6.76
C ILE A 153 -2.10 -7.90 6.34
N THR A 154 -2.55 -8.20 5.12
CA THR A 154 -3.76 -7.64 4.51
C THR A 154 -4.79 -8.69 4.11
N HIS A 155 -4.46 -9.97 4.21
CA HIS A 155 -5.35 -11.10 3.96
C HIS A 155 -5.25 -12.12 5.09
N LEU A 156 -6.39 -12.67 5.50
CA LEU A 156 -6.49 -13.72 6.52
C LEU A 156 -7.34 -14.86 5.96
N PRO A 157 -6.76 -16.05 5.74
CA PRO A 157 -7.56 -17.24 5.46
C PRO A 157 -8.44 -17.57 6.67
N VAL A 158 -9.67 -17.94 6.37
CA VAL A 158 -10.67 -18.36 7.36
C VAL A 158 -10.72 -19.88 7.35
N ALA A 159 -10.40 -20.51 8.47
CA ALA A 159 -10.34 -21.95 8.59
C ALA A 159 -11.39 -22.49 9.58
N GLU A 160 -11.97 -23.63 9.26
CA GLU A 160 -12.84 -24.42 10.12
C GLU A 160 -12.40 -25.89 10.05
N ASP A 161 -12.22 -26.54 11.20
CA ASP A 161 -11.86 -27.98 11.29
C ASP A 161 -10.62 -28.42 10.48
N GLY A 162 -9.74 -27.46 10.13
CA GLY A 162 -8.53 -27.69 9.34
C GLY A 162 -8.67 -27.39 7.84
N ASP A 163 -9.89 -27.13 7.37
CA ASP A 163 -10.20 -26.74 5.99
C ASP A 163 -10.32 -25.22 5.87
N VAL A 164 -9.92 -24.64 4.74
CA VAL A 164 -10.15 -23.20 4.46
C VAL A 164 -11.53 -23.02 3.84
N VAL A 165 -12.36 -22.25 4.52
CA VAL A 165 -13.75 -21.99 4.16
C VAL A 165 -13.96 -20.60 3.53
N GLY A 166 -12.99 -19.70 3.67
CA GLY A 166 -13.08 -18.34 3.15
C GLY A 166 -11.77 -17.55 3.27
N VAL A 167 -11.79 -16.30 2.82
CA VAL A 167 -10.73 -15.32 3.06
C VAL A 167 -11.36 -13.99 3.47
N VAL A 168 -10.77 -13.33 4.46
CA VAL A 168 -11.08 -11.92 4.78
C VAL A 168 -9.89 -11.08 4.33
N SER A 169 -10.13 -10.07 3.51
CA SER A 169 -9.11 -9.06 3.16
C SER A 169 -9.39 -7.74 3.88
N LEU A 170 -8.35 -6.92 4.01
CA LEU A 170 -8.49 -5.55 4.48
C LEU A 170 -9.53 -4.78 3.66
N THR A 171 -9.61 -5.03 2.35
CA THR A 171 -10.58 -4.39 1.46
C THR A 171 -12.01 -4.85 1.75
N ASP A 172 -12.25 -6.13 2.02
CA ASP A 172 -13.59 -6.65 2.36
C ASP A 172 -14.13 -6.02 3.65
N ILE A 173 -13.26 -5.91 4.65
CA ILE A 173 -13.51 -5.22 5.92
C ILE A 173 -13.94 -3.76 5.66
N LEU A 174 -13.21 -3.07 4.80
CA LEU A 174 -13.45 -1.69 4.47
C LEU A 174 -14.76 -1.51 3.69
N ASP A 175 -15.00 -2.34 2.68
CA ASP A 175 -16.22 -2.31 1.87
C ASP A 175 -17.47 -2.60 2.70
N PHE A 176 -17.40 -3.61 3.57
CA PHE A 176 -18.49 -3.95 4.48
C PHE A 176 -18.87 -2.76 5.37
N THR A 177 -17.88 -2.02 5.89
CA THR A 177 -18.15 -0.86 6.74
C THR A 177 -18.88 0.26 5.99
N THR A 178 -18.52 0.52 4.73
CA THR A 178 -19.21 1.53 3.92
C THR A 178 -20.66 1.13 3.62
N ARG A 179 -20.94 -0.16 3.42
CA ARG A 179 -22.29 -0.67 3.14
C ARG A 179 -23.17 -0.74 4.39
N ALA A 180 -22.61 -1.10 5.53
CA ALA A 180 -23.35 -1.22 6.79
C ALA A 180 -23.82 0.14 7.32
N MET A 181 -23.00 1.19 7.19
CA MET A 181 -23.32 2.54 7.66
C MET A 181 -24.43 3.26 6.86
N ASP A 182 -24.76 2.77 5.65
CA ASP A 182 -25.76 3.38 4.76
C ASP A 182 -27.14 2.69 4.79
N LYS A 183 -27.34 1.64 5.59
CA LYS A 183 -28.71 1.14 5.83
C LYS A 183 -29.40 2.17 6.74
N PRO A 184 -30.44 2.90 6.26
CA PRO A 184 -31.23 3.71 7.17
C PRO A 184 -31.84 2.77 8.20
N SER A 185 -31.44 2.92 9.46
CA SER A 185 -32.14 2.32 10.58
C SER A 185 -33.57 2.84 10.52
N GLY A 186 -34.43 2.00 9.94
CA GLY A 186 -35.84 2.26 9.83
C GLY A 186 -36.32 2.65 11.22
N GLY A 187 -36.78 3.90 11.34
CA GLY A 187 -37.37 4.39 12.57
C GLY A 187 -38.39 3.35 13.01
N SER A 188 -38.24 2.88 14.24
CA SER A 188 -39.22 2.03 14.89
C SER A 188 -40.59 2.61 14.58
N SER A 189 -41.45 1.83 13.93
CA SER A 189 -42.89 2.06 13.97
C SER A 189 -43.31 1.89 15.42
N GLY A 190 -43.04 2.93 16.23
CA GLY A 190 -43.49 3.06 17.60
C GLY A 190 -45.01 3.03 17.56
N GLY A 191 -45.57 2.06 18.27
CA GLY A 191 -47.00 1.83 18.34
C GLY A 191 -47.77 3.12 18.58
N PHE A 192 -48.82 3.30 17.79
CA PHE A 192 -49.88 4.25 18.07
C PHE A 192 -50.61 3.83 19.35
N ASP A 193 -50.16 4.28 20.51
CA ASP A 193 -51.02 4.42 21.66
C ASP A 193 -51.65 5.82 21.63
N VAL A 194 -52.93 5.82 21.23
CA VAL A 194 -53.81 6.99 21.25
C VAL A 194 -54.15 7.32 22.70
N SER A 195 -53.49 8.34 23.28
CA SER A 195 -54.13 9.21 24.28
C SER A 195 -53.25 10.41 24.66
N SER A 196 -53.93 11.54 24.89
CA SER A 196 -53.49 12.79 25.50
C SER A 196 -52.84 13.82 24.57
N GLY A 197 -53.57 14.91 24.39
CA GLY A 197 -53.14 16.10 23.67
C GLY A 197 -52.10 16.90 24.44
N GLY A 198 -51.22 17.54 23.68
CA GLY A 198 -50.22 18.46 24.18
C GLY A 198 -49.36 18.95 23.02
N SER A 199 -49.74 20.07 22.42
CA SER A 199 -48.96 20.76 21.41
C SER A 199 -47.63 21.20 22.01
N SER A 200 -46.51 20.67 21.51
CA SER A 200 -45.18 21.25 21.67
C SER A 200 -44.41 21.20 20.34
N PRO A 201 -43.62 22.23 20.01
CA PRO A 201 -43.06 22.43 18.67
C PRO A 201 -41.97 21.42 18.36
N GLY A 202 -41.93 21.00 17.08
CA GLY A 202 -41.16 19.88 16.59
C GLY A 202 -39.68 19.89 16.96
N PHE A 203 -39.30 18.94 17.83
CA PHE A 203 -37.96 18.39 17.86
C PHE A 203 -37.76 17.63 16.54
N ARG A 204 -36.94 18.18 15.64
CA ARG A 204 -36.32 17.37 14.60
C ARG A 204 -35.40 16.39 15.34
N SER A 205 -35.75 15.11 15.35
CA SER A 205 -34.84 14.05 15.74
C SER A 205 -33.69 14.05 14.74
N ALA A 206 -32.65 14.82 15.04
CA ALA A 206 -31.35 14.63 14.42
C ALA A 206 -30.81 13.32 14.99
N GLY A 207 -30.70 12.29 14.14
CA GLY A 207 -30.11 10.99 14.52
C GLY A 207 -28.78 11.22 15.23
N GLY A 208 -28.81 11.03 16.54
CA GLY A 208 -27.78 11.45 17.46
C GLY A 208 -26.49 10.65 17.25
N MET A 209 -25.37 11.31 17.50
CA MET A 209 -24.02 10.72 17.50
C MET A 209 -23.88 9.50 18.43
N GLY A 210 -24.80 9.30 19.38
CA GLY A 210 -24.82 8.15 20.30
C GLY A 210 -25.30 6.83 19.68
N ASP A 211 -26.21 6.85 18.70
CA ASP A 211 -26.70 5.63 18.06
C ASP A 211 -25.63 5.00 17.15
N ARG A 212 -24.76 5.84 16.56
CA ARG A 212 -23.68 5.41 15.65
C ARG A 212 -22.52 4.72 16.39
N ALA A 213 -22.23 5.13 17.62
CA ALA A 213 -21.19 4.50 18.43
C ALA A 213 -21.57 3.06 18.83
N GLY A 214 -22.85 2.82 19.15
CA GLY A 214 -23.35 1.48 19.49
C GLY A 214 -23.52 0.55 18.28
N GLU A 215 -23.69 1.10 17.08
CA GLU A 215 -23.72 0.32 15.83
C GLU A 215 -22.33 -0.19 15.46
N LEU A 216 -21.30 0.62 15.69
CA LEU A 216 -19.92 0.24 15.46
C LEU A 216 -19.40 -0.82 16.44
N GLU A 217 -19.79 -0.71 17.71
CA GLU A 217 -19.47 -1.71 18.74
C GLU A 217 -20.08 -3.08 18.38
N ARG A 218 -21.26 -3.11 17.75
CA ARG A 218 -21.85 -4.35 17.23
C ARG A 218 -21.14 -4.90 16.00
N MET A 219 -20.55 -4.03 15.17
CA MET A 219 -19.78 -4.47 13.99
C MET A 219 -18.50 -5.20 14.39
N LEU A 220 -17.84 -4.75 15.45
CA LEU A 220 -16.67 -5.42 16.03
C LEU A 220 -16.96 -6.86 16.45
N ASP A 221 -18.18 -7.13 16.92
CA ASP A 221 -18.64 -8.43 17.38
C ASP A 221 -19.21 -9.32 16.25
N LEU A 222 -19.29 -8.84 15.00
CA LEU A 222 -19.77 -9.66 13.88
C LEU A 222 -18.81 -10.81 13.61
N PRO A 223 -19.31 -12.03 13.34
CA PRO A 223 -18.46 -13.14 12.99
C PRO A 223 -17.86 -12.93 11.60
N VAL A 224 -16.63 -13.40 11.41
CA VAL A 224 -15.87 -13.27 10.15
C VAL A 224 -16.62 -13.92 8.99
N VAL A 225 -17.37 -15.00 9.23
CA VAL A 225 -18.23 -15.65 8.21
C VAL A 225 -19.22 -14.70 7.52
N ASP A 226 -19.67 -13.64 8.21
CA ASP A 226 -20.63 -12.67 7.67
C ASP A 226 -19.97 -11.60 6.78
N VAL A 227 -18.64 -11.51 6.80
CA VAL A 227 -17.86 -10.50 6.08
C VAL A 227 -16.87 -11.12 5.07
N MET A 228 -16.51 -12.39 5.25
CA MET A 228 -15.55 -13.07 4.39
C MET A 228 -16.05 -13.25 2.96
N SER A 229 -15.10 -13.31 2.04
CA SER A 229 -15.32 -13.75 0.68
C SER A 229 -15.31 -15.28 0.63
N ALA A 230 -16.40 -15.86 0.12
CA ALA A 230 -16.61 -17.29 -0.01
C ALA A 230 -17.40 -17.64 -1.30
N PRO A 231 -17.09 -18.76 -1.98
CA PRO A 231 -16.02 -19.72 -1.69
C PRO A 231 -14.63 -19.14 -1.95
N VAL A 232 -13.62 -19.66 -1.25
CA VAL A 232 -12.24 -19.20 -1.40
C VAL A 232 -11.64 -19.69 -2.71
N ALA A 233 -10.98 -18.80 -3.45
CA ALA A 233 -10.23 -19.16 -4.64
C ALA A 233 -8.91 -19.84 -4.22
N THR A 234 -8.62 -21.01 -4.79
CA THR A 234 -7.49 -21.88 -4.39
C THR A 234 -6.65 -22.30 -5.58
N VAL A 235 -5.38 -22.59 -5.30
CA VAL A 235 -4.37 -23.10 -6.25
C VAL A 235 -3.50 -24.16 -5.58
N LEU A 236 -2.86 -25.01 -6.38
CA LEU A 236 -1.87 -25.98 -5.92
C LEU A 236 -0.46 -25.39 -6.02
N PRO A 237 0.51 -25.84 -5.19
CA PRO A 237 1.90 -25.37 -5.28
C PRO A 237 2.54 -25.55 -6.67
N ASN A 238 2.18 -26.63 -7.38
CA ASN A 238 2.75 -26.96 -8.69
C ASN A 238 2.02 -26.29 -9.87
N ASP A 239 0.96 -25.51 -9.62
CA ASP A 239 0.25 -24.82 -10.69
C ASP A 239 1.14 -23.70 -11.28
N GLY A 240 0.91 -23.37 -12.55
CA GLY A 240 1.62 -22.29 -13.22
C GLY A 240 1.29 -20.94 -12.58
N LEU A 241 2.30 -20.08 -12.42
CA LEU A 241 2.07 -18.74 -11.88
C LEU A 241 1.24 -17.86 -12.83
N ASP A 242 1.30 -18.12 -14.13
CA ASP A 242 0.44 -17.52 -15.15
C ASP A 242 -1.03 -17.89 -15.00
N ASP A 243 -1.34 -19.17 -14.76
CA ASP A 243 -2.70 -19.65 -14.48
C ASP A 243 -3.24 -19.03 -13.17
N ALA A 244 -2.41 -18.95 -12.13
CA ALA A 244 -2.78 -18.30 -10.87
C ALA A 244 -3.08 -16.80 -11.06
N VAL A 245 -2.30 -16.10 -11.88
CA VAL A 245 -2.57 -14.69 -12.22
C VAL A 245 -3.83 -14.55 -13.05
N GLU A 246 -4.08 -15.44 -14.01
CA GLU A 246 -5.33 -15.47 -14.79
C GLU A 246 -6.53 -15.54 -13.85
N GLN A 247 -6.51 -16.50 -12.92
CA GLN A 247 -7.57 -16.70 -11.95
C GLN A 247 -7.76 -15.47 -11.05
N MET A 248 -6.68 -14.84 -10.56
CA MET A 248 -6.80 -13.61 -9.77
C MET A 248 -7.46 -12.46 -10.54
N LEU A 249 -7.19 -12.34 -11.84
CA LEU A 249 -7.75 -11.28 -12.68
C LEU A 249 -9.21 -11.57 -13.01
N ASP A 250 -9.53 -12.80 -13.41
CA ASP A 250 -10.88 -13.24 -13.78
C ASP A 250 -11.85 -13.21 -12.60
N ASP A 251 -11.42 -13.71 -11.44
CA ASP A 251 -12.23 -13.71 -10.21
C ASP A 251 -12.27 -12.32 -9.55
N GLY A 252 -11.44 -11.37 -10.00
CA GLY A 252 -11.32 -10.04 -9.41
C GLY A 252 -10.76 -10.04 -7.98
N VAL A 253 -10.00 -11.08 -7.60
CA VAL A 253 -9.43 -11.24 -6.26
C VAL A 253 -7.96 -10.82 -6.21
N SER A 254 -7.48 -10.40 -5.05
CA SER A 254 -6.08 -9.99 -4.83
C SER A 254 -5.17 -11.12 -4.33
N SER A 255 -5.75 -12.26 -3.96
CA SER A 255 -5.03 -13.39 -3.37
C SER A 255 -5.70 -14.73 -3.66
N LEU A 256 -4.90 -15.80 -3.73
CA LEU A 256 -5.35 -17.18 -3.79
C LEU A 256 -4.74 -17.97 -2.63
N ILE A 257 -5.51 -18.91 -2.07
CA ILE A 257 -5.02 -19.79 -1.02
C ILE A 257 -4.35 -21.01 -1.66
N VAL A 258 -3.11 -21.25 -1.27
CA VAL A 258 -2.35 -22.42 -1.72
C VAL A 258 -2.75 -23.61 -0.86
N VAL A 259 -3.26 -24.67 -1.49
CA VAL A 259 -3.76 -25.87 -0.81
C VAL A 259 -2.90 -27.07 -1.19
N GLN A 260 -2.47 -27.84 -0.20
CA GLN A 260 -1.74 -29.08 -0.38
C GLN A 260 -2.38 -30.18 0.48
N GLU A 261 -2.68 -31.34 -0.10
CA GLU A 261 -3.32 -32.46 0.60
C GLU A 261 -4.63 -32.08 1.35
N ASN A 262 -5.41 -31.16 0.78
CA ASN A 262 -6.63 -30.54 1.35
C ASN A 262 -6.40 -29.65 2.59
N ALA A 263 -5.16 -29.32 2.93
CA ALA A 263 -4.85 -28.35 3.98
C ALA A 263 -4.27 -27.06 3.38
N PRO A 264 -4.48 -25.89 4.00
CA PRO A 264 -3.82 -24.68 3.57
C PRO A 264 -2.31 -24.75 3.81
N ALA A 265 -1.55 -24.61 2.73
CA ALA A 265 -0.10 -24.63 2.71
C ALA A 265 0.51 -23.23 2.62
N GLY A 266 -0.22 -22.27 2.03
CA GLY A 266 0.25 -20.91 1.87
C GLY A 266 -0.79 -19.95 1.30
N ILE A 267 -0.34 -18.73 1.01
CA ILE A 267 -1.11 -17.72 0.28
C ILE A 267 -0.22 -17.09 -0.77
N VAL A 268 -0.77 -16.81 -1.95
CA VAL A 268 -0.12 -16.03 -3.00
C VAL A 268 -0.99 -14.83 -3.33
N THR A 269 -0.38 -13.65 -3.43
CA THR A 269 -1.04 -12.38 -3.68
C THR A 269 -0.50 -11.69 -4.93
N LYS A 270 -1.25 -10.74 -5.48
CA LYS A 270 -0.77 -9.86 -6.57
C LYS A 270 0.55 -9.16 -6.23
N SER A 271 0.76 -8.83 -4.95
CA SER A 271 2.01 -8.22 -4.48
C SER A 271 3.19 -9.18 -4.59
N ASP A 272 3.00 -10.46 -4.24
CA ASP A 272 4.06 -11.47 -4.34
C ASP A 272 4.45 -11.70 -5.81
N VAL A 273 3.46 -11.71 -6.71
CA VAL A 273 3.71 -11.80 -8.16
C VAL A 273 4.46 -10.57 -8.67
N LEU A 274 4.05 -9.36 -8.27
CA LEU A 274 4.77 -8.14 -8.63
C LEU A 274 6.21 -8.15 -8.08
N GLU A 275 6.41 -8.70 -6.88
CA GLU A 275 7.73 -8.85 -6.27
C GLU A 275 8.60 -9.83 -7.09
N ALA A 276 8.03 -10.93 -7.57
CA ALA A 276 8.72 -11.86 -8.46
C ALA A 276 9.21 -11.19 -9.76
N LEU A 277 8.49 -10.19 -10.29
CA LEU A 277 8.94 -9.40 -11.46
C LEU A 277 10.16 -8.52 -11.14
N THR A 278 10.39 -8.23 -9.86
CA THR A 278 11.55 -7.47 -9.41
C THR A 278 12.79 -8.33 -9.20
N TRP A 279 12.63 -9.67 -9.17
CA TRP A 279 13.74 -10.61 -9.04
C TRP A 279 14.61 -10.57 -10.30
N THR A 280 15.72 -9.83 -10.21
CA THR A 280 16.87 -10.06 -11.08
C THR A 280 17.66 -11.23 -10.51
N GLY A 281 18.28 -12.06 -11.36
CA GLY A 281 19.11 -13.21 -10.94
C GLY A 281 20.34 -12.89 -10.08
N GLU A 282 20.43 -11.69 -9.53
CA GLU A 282 21.20 -11.36 -8.35
C GLU A 282 20.24 -10.70 -7.36
N SER A 283 20.14 -11.27 -6.16
CA SER A 283 19.72 -10.56 -4.95
C SER A 283 20.68 -9.40 -4.71
N ARG A 284 20.58 -8.34 -5.51
CA ARG A 284 21.36 -7.12 -5.38
C ARG A 284 20.43 -5.95 -5.61
N LEU A 285 20.38 -5.07 -4.62
CA LEU A 285 19.72 -3.78 -4.72
C LEU A 285 20.11 -3.11 -6.05
N PRO A 286 19.19 -2.46 -6.79
CA PRO A 286 19.56 -1.68 -7.96
C PRO A 286 20.31 -0.43 -7.49
N VAL A 287 21.62 -0.58 -7.27
CA VAL A 287 22.56 0.51 -7.00
C VAL A 287 23.02 1.07 -8.34
N GLN A 288 22.46 2.21 -8.72
CA GLN A 288 22.91 2.98 -9.86
C GLN A 288 24.04 3.89 -9.43
N ILE A 289 25.19 3.78 -10.11
CA ILE A 289 26.36 4.64 -9.86
C ILE A 289 26.58 5.49 -11.10
N THR A 290 26.59 6.81 -10.91
CA THR A 290 26.91 7.80 -11.94
C THR A 290 28.36 8.23 -11.78
N ASN A 291 29.07 8.35 -12.91
CA ASN A 291 30.51 8.60 -12.99
C ASN A 291 31.35 7.52 -12.29
N VAL A 292 31.09 6.26 -12.67
CA VAL A 292 31.78 5.06 -12.16
C VAL A 292 33.29 5.12 -12.36
N GLU A 293 33.75 5.83 -13.39
CA GLU A 293 35.16 6.05 -13.69
C GLU A 293 35.93 6.80 -12.59
N LEU A 294 35.24 7.43 -11.64
CA LEU A 294 35.84 8.10 -10.47
C LEU A 294 36.03 7.16 -9.26
N LEU A 295 35.62 5.88 -9.37
CA LEU A 295 35.81 4.85 -8.35
C LEU A 295 37.25 4.29 -8.37
N ASP A 296 38.22 5.15 -8.05
CA ASP A 296 39.65 4.83 -8.19
C ASP A 296 40.19 3.99 -7.03
N ASP A 297 39.60 4.15 -5.84
CA ASP A 297 40.08 3.63 -4.55
C ASP A 297 39.03 2.78 -3.80
N ILE A 298 37.90 2.47 -4.44
CA ILE A 298 36.85 1.58 -3.93
C ILE A 298 36.16 0.87 -5.10
N SER A 299 35.90 -0.42 -4.97
CA SER A 299 35.23 -1.20 -6.02
C SER A 299 33.72 -0.99 -6.04
N ARG A 300 33.09 -1.23 -7.19
CA ARG A 300 31.62 -1.24 -7.31
C ARG A 300 30.95 -2.18 -6.30
N ASP A 301 31.52 -3.37 -6.09
CA ASP A 301 30.97 -4.36 -5.16
C ASP A 301 31.02 -3.86 -3.71
N GLU A 302 32.08 -3.14 -3.33
CA GLU A 302 32.17 -2.50 -2.00
C GLU A 302 31.14 -1.38 -1.83
N VAL A 303 30.81 -0.64 -2.90
CA VAL A 303 29.73 0.37 -2.86
C VAL A 303 28.36 -0.31 -2.73
N VAL A 304 28.13 -1.42 -3.44
CA VAL A 304 26.89 -2.19 -3.31
C VAL A 304 26.74 -2.74 -1.88
N ALA A 305 27.77 -3.39 -1.35
CA ALA A 305 27.77 -3.91 0.02
C ALA A 305 27.60 -2.80 1.07
N MET A 306 28.15 -1.60 0.82
CA MET A 306 27.94 -0.43 1.68
C MET A 306 26.46 -0.04 1.75
N VAL A 307 25.75 -0.10 0.62
CA VAL A 307 24.32 0.21 0.54
C VAL A 307 23.47 -0.91 1.14
N GLU A 308 23.78 -2.17 0.86
CA GLU A 308 23.10 -3.34 1.44
C GLU A 308 23.20 -3.36 2.97
N GLY A 309 24.35 -2.96 3.51
CA GLY A 309 24.55 -2.83 4.96
C GLY A 309 23.55 -1.89 5.66
N PHE A 310 22.87 -0.99 4.93
CA PHE A 310 21.78 -0.21 5.50
C PHE A 310 20.50 -1.05 5.72
N ALA A 311 20.15 -1.96 4.81
CA ALA A 311 18.96 -2.80 4.97
C ALA A 311 19.14 -3.79 6.13
N ASP A 312 20.30 -4.45 6.18
CA ASP A 312 20.61 -5.49 7.17
C ASP A 312 20.68 -4.94 8.60
N LYS A 313 21.30 -3.76 8.77
CA LYS A 313 21.54 -3.17 10.09
C LYS A 313 20.26 -2.62 10.74
N TYR A 314 19.25 -2.30 9.93
CA TYR A 314 18.04 -1.60 10.36
C TYR A 314 16.75 -2.40 10.13
N GLY A 315 16.86 -3.75 10.19
CA GLY A 315 15.80 -4.77 10.16
C GLY A 315 14.38 -4.22 10.01
N GLY A 316 13.84 -4.33 8.80
CA GLY A 316 12.56 -3.75 8.41
C GLY A 316 12.67 -2.45 7.61
N LEU A 317 13.83 -2.20 6.97
CA LEU A 317 14.00 -1.17 5.94
C LEU A 317 14.14 -1.88 4.58
N THR A 318 13.21 -1.66 3.67
CA THR A 318 13.28 -2.19 2.31
C THR A 318 13.86 -1.12 1.39
N ILE A 319 15.06 -1.35 0.85
CA ILE A 319 15.69 -0.43 -0.10
C ILE A 319 15.16 -0.75 -1.50
N LEU A 320 14.47 0.22 -2.08
CA LEU A 320 13.82 0.11 -3.38
C LEU A 320 14.78 0.46 -4.52
N GLU A 321 15.66 1.43 -4.25
CA GLU A 321 16.65 1.95 -5.18
C GLU A 321 17.72 2.74 -4.43
N ALA A 322 18.95 2.66 -4.91
CA ALA A 322 20.03 3.50 -4.42
C ALA A 322 20.74 4.18 -5.59
N ASN A 323 20.81 5.50 -5.55
CA ASN A 323 21.52 6.31 -6.52
C ASN A 323 22.79 6.87 -5.87
N VAL A 324 23.93 6.57 -6.46
CA VAL A 324 25.24 7.08 -6.04
C VAL A 324 25.78 7.97 -7.15
N TYR A 325 26.03 9.23 -6.83
CA TYR A 325 26.60 10.21 -7.75
C TYR A 325 27.96 10.66 -7.26
N LEU A 326 28.95 10.69 -8.16
CA LEU A 326 30.31 11.15 -7.89
C LEU A 326 30.64 12.35 -8.76
N HIS A 327 31.36 13.31 -8.19
CA HIS A 327 31.85 14.48 -8.90
C HIS A 327 33.26 14.84 -8.42
N GLU A 328 34.20 15.02 -9.35
CA GLU A 328 35.55 15.50 -9.07
C GLU A 328 35.60 17.03 -9.04
N HIS A 329 36.24 17.59 -8.01
CA HIS A 329 36.60 19.00 -7.94
C HIS A 329 38.04 19.22 -8.44
N ASP A 330 38.34 20.47 -8.83
CA ASP A 330 39.68 20.85 -9.30
C ASP A 330 40.77 20.73 -8.20
N GLU A 331 40.37 20.71 -6.92
CA GLU A 331 41.27 20.62 -5.78
C GLU A 331 41.84 19.20 -5.60
N LYS A 332 43.16 19.10 -5.34
CA LYS A 332 43.85 17.82 -5.09
C LYS A 332 44.74 17.90 -3.87
N LEU A 333 44.76 16.84 -3.06
CA LEU A 333 45.67 16.69 -1.93
C LEU A 333 46.63 15.53 -2.21
N ARG A 334 47.93 15.84 -2.32
CA ARG A 334 48.99 14.86 -2.57
C ARG A 334 48.74 13.97 -3.82
N GLY A 335 48.09 14.53 -4.83
CA GLY A 335 47.75 13.82 -6.08
C GLY A 335 46.37 13.16 -6.08
N THR A 336 45.71 13.03 -4.93
CA THR A 336 44.35 12.50 -4.82
C THR A 336 43.32 13.62 -5.03
N PRO A 337 42.38 13.47 -5.97
CA PRO A 337 41.35 14.49 -6.21
C PRO A 337 40.35 14.57 -5.05
N LEU A 338 39.80 15.76 -4.83
CA LEU A 338 38.65 15.95 -3.96
C LEU A 338 37.39 15.50 -4.70
N ILE A 339 36.68 14.52 -4.15
CA ILE A 339 35.46 13.95 -4.71
C ILE A 339 34.28 14.35 -3.81
N MET A 340 33.19 14.81 -4.42
CA MET A 340 31.88 14.86 -3.80
C MET A 340 31.13 13.58 -4.16
N ALA A 341 30.70 12.84 -3.14
CA ALA A 341 29.79 11.71 -3.29
C ALA A 341 28.41 12.08 -2.74
N ARG A 342 27.36 11.74 -3.48
CA ARG A 342 25.97 11.88 -3.04
C ARG A 342 25.28 10.52 -3.13
N ILE A 343 24.79 10.03 -2.00
CA ILE A 343 23.98 8.82 -1.92
C ILE A 343 22.53 9.25 -1.73
N ARG A 344 21.64 8.72 -2.56
CA ARG A 344 20.19 8.87 -2.48
C ARG A 344 19.59 7.48 -2.33
N LEU A 345 18.99 7.21 -1.17
CA LEU A 345 18.30 5.95 -0.93
C LEU A 345 16.81 6.18 -0.99
N PHE A 346 16.13 5.39 -1.82
CA PHE A 346 14.68 5.29 -1.86
C PHE A 346 14.28 4.03 -1.12
N THR A 347 13.44 4.18 -0.12
CA THR A 347 13.03 3.08 0.75
C THR A 347 11.53 3.12 1.01
N ASP A 348 10.99 2.03 1.54
CA ASP A 348 9.62 1.94 2.04
C ASP A 348 9.31 2.91 3.21
N LYS A 349 10.35 3.49 3.83
CA LYS A 349 10.25 4.50 4.90
C LYS A 349 10.52 5.93 4.42
N GLY A 350 10.69 6.13 3.11
CA GLY A 350 10.94 7.44 2.50
C GLY A 350 12.30 7.53 1.82
N HIS A 351 12.67 8.75 1.44
CA HIS A 351 13.91 9.04 0.70
C HIS A 351 14.94 9.78 1.56
N PHE A 352 16.16 9.25 1.56
CA PHE A 352 17.28 9.70 2.37
C PHE A 352 18.43 10.14 1.47
N VAL A 353 19.09 11.24 1.85
CA VAL A 353 20.18 11.81 1.04
C VAL A 353 21.35 12.21 1.91
N GLY A 354 22.51 11.66 1.62
CA GLY A 354 23.77 12.10 2.20
C GLY A 354 24.70 12.60 1.12
N THR A 355 25.35 13.72 1.38
CA THR A 355 26.41 14.25 0.54
C THR A 355 27.68 14.37 1.39
N GLY A 356 28.77 13.78 0.92
CA GLY A 356 30.07 13.83 1.58
C GLY A 356 31.14 14.26 0.59
N GLU A 357 32.08 15.09 1.04
CA GLU A 357 33.24 15.52 0.26
C GLU A 357 34.51 14.98 0.92
N GLY A 358 35.33 14.27 0.14
CA GLY A 358 36.54 13.63 0.64
C GLY A 358 37.58 13.48 -0.46
N TYR A 359 38.85 13.45 -0.07
CA TYR A 359 39.93 13.14 -1.02
C TYR A 359 39.91 11.65 -1.33
N GLY A 360 39.47 11.29 -2.54
CA GLY A 360 39.18 9.90 -2.96
C GLY A 360 37.70 9.53 -2.82
N ALA A 361 37.22 8.67 -3.72
CA ALA A 361 35.81 8.27 -3.78
C ALA A 361 35.40 7.46 -2.55
N SER A 362 36.27 6.59 -2.06
CA SER A 362 36.06 5.83 -0.83
C SER A 362 35.73 6.77 0.34
N HIS A 363 36.57 7.77 0.59
CA HIS A 363 36.38 8.70 1.71
C HIS A 363 35.08 9.51 1.55
N ALA A 364 34.82 10.05 0.36
CA ALA A 364 33.61 10.80 0.07
C ALA A 364 32.33 9.96 0.31
N LEU A 365 32.31 8.71 -0.17
CA LEU A 365 31.20 7.77 0.00
C LEU A 365 30.97 7.41 1.47
N HIS A 366 32.02 7.17 2.24
CA HIS A 366 31.91 6.91 3.68
C HIS A 366 31.30 8.10 4.44
N LEU A 367 31.65 9.34 4.08
CA LEU A 367 31.07 10.53 4.68
C LEU A 367 29.59 10.69 4.30
N ALA A 368 29.24 10.48 3.02
CA ALA A 368 27.86 10.49 2.54
C ALA A 368 27.02 9.42 3.25
N ARG A 369 27.55 8.21 3.37
CA ARG A 369 26.93 7.07 4.06
C ARG A 369 26.57 7.40 5.51
N ASN A 370 27.52 7.97 6.26
CA ASN A 370 27.28 8.32 7.67
C ASN A 370 26.14 9.35 7.83
N ILE A 371 25.97 10.24 6.86
CA ILE A 371 24.86 11.20 6.87
C ILE A 371 23.53 10.48 6.63
N VAL A 372 23.46 9.60 5.63
CA VAL A 372 22.28 8.77 5.37
C VAL A 372 21.94 7.90 6.58
N GLU A 373 22.92 7.25 7.19
CA GLU A 373 22.77 6.40 8.37
C GLU A 373 22.20 7.18 9.56
N ARG A 374 22.71 8.40 9.79
CA ARG A 374 22.17 9.29 10.82
C ARG A 374 20.74 9.72 10.51
N GLN A 375 20.41 9.99 9.25
CA GLN A 375 19.04 10.34 8.86
C GLN A 375 18.08 9.16 9.06
N LEU A 376 18.51 7.93 8.77
CA LEU A 376 17.76 6.71 9.05
C LEU A 376 17.52 6.53 10.55
N LEU A 377 18.53 6.78 11.39
CA LEU A 377 18.40 6.76 12.86
C LEU A 377 17.46 7.83 13.40
N GLU A 378 17.47 9.02 12.80
CA GLU A 378 16.67 10.17 13.25
C GLU A 378 15.27 10.21 12.61
N GLY A 379 14.96 9.28 11.70
CA GLY A 379 13.70 9.26 10.93
C GLY A 379 13.51 10.47 10.00
N LYS A 380 14.60 11.16 9.63
CA LYS A 380 14.55 12.40 8.83
C LYS A 380 14.60 12.08 7.34
N THR A 381 13.51 12.30 6.62
CA THR A 381 13.47 12.21 5.15
C THR A 381 13.75 13.58 4.53
N HIS A 382 14.33 13.63 3.32
CA HIS A 382 14.74 14.91 2.72
C HIS A 382 13.55 15.74 2.17
N ASP A 383 12.42 15.08 1.89
CA ASP A 383 11.15 15.71 1.50
C ASP A 383 10.04 15.28 2.47
N GLU A 384 9.90 15.98 3.59
CA GLU A 384 8.62 16.06 4.27
C GLU A 384 7.86 17.31 3.81
N THR A 385 6.83 17.12 2.98
CA THR A 385 5.53 17.70 3.38
C THR A 385 5.25 17.22 4.79
N LYS A 386 5.28 18.18 5.73
CA LYS A 386 5.12 18.03 7.19
C LYS A 386 4.35 16.75 7.57
N LYS A 387 5.08 15.78 8.14
CA LYS A 387 4.64 14.51 8.76
C LYS A 387 4.09 13.40 7.85
N PRO A 388 4.91 12.39 7.54
CA PRO A 388 4.50 11.00 7.38
C PRO A 388 4.37 10.31 8.77
N PRO A 389 3.59 9.22 8.90
CA PRO A 389 3.51 8.44 10.15
C PRO A 389 4.84 7.72 10.41
N SER A 390 5.41 7.91 11.59
CA SER A 390 6.66 7.30 12.01
C SER A 390 6.39 6.25 13.08
N ASP A 391 5.56 5.25 12.78
CA ASP A 391 5.33 4.05 13.59
C ASP A 391 4.40 3.08 12.81
N PRO A 392 4.69 1.78 12.65
CA PRO A 392 3.69 0.79 12.24
C PRO A 392 2.43 0.84 13.10
N ASP A 393 2.56 1.16 14.39
CA ASP A 393 1.42 1.39 15.28
C ASP A 393 0.71 2.71 14.97
N GLU A 394 1.39 3.74 14.45
CA GLU A 394 0.77 4.99 13.96
C GLU A 394 0.08 4.75 12.61
N TYR A 395 0.61 3.87 11.76
CA TYR A 395 -0.05 3.43 10.52
C TYR A 395 -1.36 2.69 10.84
N TRP A 396 -1.30 1.64 11.66
CA TRP A 396 -2.50 0.91 12.08
C TRP A 396 -3.38 1.73 13.03
N SER A 397 -2.84 2.72 13.74
CA SER A 397 -3.64 3.69 14.51
C SER A 397 -4.33 4.72 13.61
N LYS A 398 -3.73 5.11 12.48
CA LYS A 398 -4.38 5.96 11.46
C LYS A 398 -5.44 5.21 10.67
N VAL A 399 -5.26 3.90 10.45
CA VAL A 399 -6.22 3.02 9.76
C VAL A 399 -7.32 2.52 10.72
N PHE A 400 -6.99 2.17 11.97
CA PHE A 400 -7.87 1.49 12.94
C PHE A 400 -7.82 1.99 14.40
N GLY A 401 -7.06 3.04 14.72
CA GLY A 401 -6.72 3.42 16.10
C GLY A 401 -7.88 3.79 17.01
N TRP A 402 -9.05 4.09 16.44
CA TRP A 402 -10.28 4.38 17.17
C TRP A 402 -11.16 3.15 17.43
N TRP A 403 -11.01 2.05 16.67
CA TRP A 403 -11.65 0.75 16.97
C TRP A 403 -11.00 0.06 18.17
N LEU A 404 -9.69 0.28 18.34
CA LEU A 404 -8.88 -0.36 19.39
C LEU A 404 -8.77 0.50 20.66
N THR A 405 -9.41 1.67 20.70
CA THR A 405 -9.52 2.52 21.92
C THR A 405 -10.80 2.27 22.71
N ALA A 406 -11.55 1.21 22.40
CA ALA A 406 -12.61 0.75 23.29
C ALA A 406 -11.99 0.46 24.69
N PRO A 407 -12.49 1.05 25.79
CA PRO A 407 -11.92 0.83 27.10
C PRO A 407 -11.97 -0.68 27.41
N PRO A 408 -10.95 -1.23 28.11
CA PRO A 408 -10.94 -2.65 28.42
C PRO A 408 -12.21 -3.02 29.19
N ARG A 409 -12.86 -4.11 28.76
CA ARG A 409 -13.99 -4.73 29.45
C ARG A 409 -13.69 -4.79 30.95
N ARG A 410 -14.37 -3.96 31.75
CA ARG A 410 -14.42 -4.19 33.19
C ARG A 410 -15.21 -5.48 33.39
N ARG A 411 -14.52 -6.53 33.81
CA ARG A 411 -15.12 -7.80 34.25
C ARG A 411 -16.14 -7.59 35.35
#